data_AF-X1BN83-F1
#
_entry.id   AF-X1BN83-F1
#
_cell.length_a   1.000
_cell.length_b   1.000
_cell.length_c   1.000
_cell.angle_alpha   90.00
_cell.angle_beta   90.00
_cell.angle_gamma   90.00
#
_symmetry.space_group_name_H-M   'P 1'
#
loop_
_entity.id
_entity.type
_entity.pdbx_description
1 polymer ?
#
loop_
_entity_poly.entity_id
_entity_poly.type
_entity_poly.pdbx_seq_one_letter_code
_entity_poly.pdbx_strand_id
1 'polypeptide(L)'
;LPEIQKDMIFLEMGYRSIDGTNIEPWNGEQIVPRGSSTLSKADQQEQAIATQALFDVFFNKPWFKGVFWYFWPTSIIVDPNDTSWSIPDKLVEKVIWDNFSKEISQ
;
A
#
# COMPACT_ATOMS: atom_id res chain seq x y z
N LEU A 1 -10.71 -16.09 23.82
CA LEU A 1 -11.89 -15.36 23.27
C LEU A 1 -12.48 -16.25 22.18
N PRO A 2 -13.81 -16.42 22.08
CA PRO A 2 -14.40 -17.13 20.96
C PRO A 2 -14.04 -16.43 19.65
N GLU A 3 -13.81 -17.20 18.61
CA GLU A 3 -13.51 -16.70 17.26
C GLU A 3 -14.74 -15.97 16.72
N ILE A 4 -14.58 -14.70 16.34
CA ILE A 4 -15.68 -13.88 15.82
C ILE A 4 -15.65 -13.97 14.29
N GLN A 5 -16.65 -14.63 13.71
CA GLN A 5 -16.83 -14.67 12.25
C GLN A 5 -17.50 -13.38 11.75
N LYS A 6 -16.70 -12.38 11.42
CA LYS A 6 -17.16 -11.12 10.82
C LYS A 6 -16.41 -10.87 9.52
N ASP A 7 -17.12 -10.28 8.59
CA ASP A 7 -16.51 -9.60 7.45
C ASP A 7 -15.65 -8.43 7.95
N MET A 8 -14.49 -8.24 7.33
CA MET A 8 -13.51 -7.23 7.70
C MET A 8 -13.11 -6.40 6.49
N ILE A 9 -13.07 -5.09 6.68
CA ILE A 9 -12.52 -4.11 5.75
C ILE A 9 -11.37 -3.40 6.45
N PHE A 10 -10.26 -3.18 5.75
CA PHE A 10 -9.15 -2.41 6.30
C PHE A 10 -9.39 -0.93 6.03
N LEU A 11 -9.49 -0.14 7.10
CA LEU A 11 -9.83 1.29 7.00
C LEU A 11 -8.66 2.17 6.55
N GLU A 12 -7.43 1.71 6.79
CA GLU A 12 -6.23 2.40 6.32
C GLU A 12 -5.19 1.35 5.95
N MET A 13 -4.86 1.26 4.66
CA MET A 13 -3.68 0.54 4.19
C MET A 13 -2.97 1.37 3.13
N GLY A 14 -1.65 1.41 3.23
CA GLY A 14 -0.81 2.17 2.33
C GLY A 14 0.65 1.86 2.59
N TYR A 15 1.44 2.00 1.53
CA TYR A 15 2.89 1.90 1.58
C TYR A 15 3.47 3.20 1.03
N ARG A 16 4.56 3.66 1.63
CA ARG A 16 5.33 4.78 1.08
C ARG A 16 6.08 4.31 -0.16
N SER A 17 6.44 5.25 -1.00
CA SER A 17 7.31 5.02 -2.15
C SER A 17 8.77 5.17 -1.75
N ILE A 18 9.22 4.31 -0.83
CA ILE A 18 10.60 4.30 -0.33
C ILE A 18 11.14 2.90 -0.11
N ASP A 19 12.48 2.80 -0.10
CA ASP A 19 13.20 1.64 0.42
C ASP A 19 12.79 1.35 1.87
N GLY A 20 12.43 0.10 2.17
CA GLY A 20 12.10 -0.38 3.51
C GLY A 20 10.68 -0.08 3.99
N THR A 21 9.80 0.42 3.12
CA THR A 21 8.39 0.67 3.45
C THR A 21 7.65 -0.59 3.90
N ASN A 22 8.13 -1.78 3.50
CA ASN A 22 7.50 -3.04 3.87
C ASN A 22 7.74 -3.44 5.35
N ILE A 23 8.72 -2.83 6.03
CA ILE A 23 9.04 -3.10 7.44
C ILE A 23 8.20 -2.21 8.36
N GLU A 24 8.11 -0.91 8.06
CA GLU A 24 7.35 0.06 8.85
C GLU A 24 6.45 0.94 7.97
N PRO A 25 5.39 0.39 7.35
CA PRO A 25 4.56 1.13 6.39
C PRO A 25 3.82 2.34 6.97
N TRP A 26 3.63 2.39 8.30
CA TRP A 26 3.03 3.53 9.00
C TRP A 26 4.03 4.68 9.25
N ASN A 27 5.33 4.46 9.01
CA ASN A 27 6.37 5.37 9.46
C ASN A 27 6.62 6.52 8.46
N GLY A 28 6.28 7.74 8.87
CA GLY A 28 6.49 8.98 8.12
C GLY A 28 7.84 9.68 8.32
N GLU A 29 8.74 9.09 9.10
CA GLU A 29 10.06 9.67 9.38
C GLU A 29 10.96 9.66 8.13
N GLN A 30 12.02 10.46 8.15
CA GLN A 30 12.99 10.52 7.05
C GLN A 30 13.91 9.30 6.95
N ILE A 31 14.00 8.52 8.04
CA ILE A 31 14.82 7.31 8.15
C ILE A 31 13.88 6.16 8.49
N VAL A 32 13.64 5.30 7.51
CA VAL A 32 12.82 4.09 7.62
C VAL A 32 13.62 2.91 7.06
N PRO A 33 13.61 1.74 7.72
CA PRO A 33 13.02 1.49 9.05
C PRO A 33 13.79 2.20 10.16
N ARG A 34 13.16 2.37 11.33
CA ARG A 34 13.86 2.79 12.55
C ARG A 34 15.08 1.90 12.80
N GLY A 35 16.21 2.53 13.11
CA GLY A 35 17.51 1.86 13.26
C GLY A 35 18.36 1.82 11.99
N SER A 36 17.83 2.25 10.84
CA SER A 36 18.64 2.53 9.65
C SER A 36 19.60 3.71 9.90
N SER A 37 20.73 3.73 9.20
CA SER A 37 21.73 4.80 9.26
C SER A 37 21.65 5.78 8.08
N THR A 38 20.70 5.58 7.16
CA THR A 38 20.58 6.38 5.93
C THR A 38 19.16 6.88 5.74
N LEU A 39 19.03 8.06 5.11
CA LEU A 39 17.75 8.58 4.65
C LEU A 39 17.08 7.59 3.69
N SER A 40 15.76 7.46 3.83
CA SER A 40 14.95 6.67 2.92
C SER A 40 15.02 7.27 1.51
N LYS A 41 15.24 6.41 0.52
CA LYS A 41 15.30 6.78 -0.90
C LYS A 41 13.96 6.49 -1.55
N ALA A 42 13.60 7.27 -2.56
CA ALA A 42 12.39 7.02 -3.32
C ALA A 42 12.46 5.66 -4.04
N ASP A 43 11.43 4.84 -3.85
CA ASP A 43 11.26 3.55 -4.53
C ASP A 43 9.77 3.27 -4.74
N GLN A 44 9.28 3.55 -5.96
CA GLN A 44 7.91 3.22 -6.35
C GLN A 44 7.72 1.71 -6.60
N GLN A 45 8.79 0.98 -6.92
CA GLN A 45 8.73 -0.45 -7.15
C GLN A 45 8.48 -1.19 -5.84
N GLU A 46 9.12 -0.77 -4.74
CA GLU A 46 8.85 -1.36 -3.42
C GLU A 46 7.39 -1.10 -2.99
N GLN A 47 6.87 0.12 -3.21
CA GLN A 47 5.45 0.45 -2.96
C GLN A 47 4.50 -0.49 -3.73
N ALA A 48 4.80 -0.74 -5.01
CA ALA A 48 4.01 -1.60 -5.87
C ALA A 48 4.06 -3.07 -5.41
N ILE A 49 5.24 -3.58 -5.07
CA ILE A 49 5.44 -4.97 -4.59
C ILE A 49 4.76 -5.18 -3.25
N ALA A 50 4.92 -4.26 -2.30
CA ALA A 50 4.28 -4.35 -0.99
C ALA A 50 2.75 -4.32 -1.10
N THR A 51 2.22 -3.49 -1.99
CA THR A 51 0.78 -3.46 -2.30
C THR A 51 0.31 -4.76 -2.95
N GLN A 52 1.07 -5.32 -3.89
CA GLN A 52 0.72 -6.62 -4.50
C GLN A 52 0.69 -7.74 -3.46
N ALA A 53 1.63 -7.74 -2.51
CA ALA A 53 1.66 -8.72 -1.43
C ALA A 53 0.40 -8.67 -0.55
N LEU A 54 -0.18 -7.48 -0.30
CA LEU A 54 -1.47 -7.36 0.38
C LEU A 54 -2.57 -8.11 -0.37
N PHE A 55 -2.65 -7.93 -1.69
CA PHE A 55 -3.63 -8.65 -2.51
C PHE A 55 -3.38 -10.16 -2.50
N ASP A 56 -2.14 -10.60 -2.68
CA ASP A 56 -1.78 -12.03 -2.72
C ASP A 56 -2.19 -12.76 -1.43
N VAL A 57 -2.10 -12.08 -0.28
CA VAL A 57 -2.42 -12.64 1.03
C VAL A 57 -3.92 -12.60 1.33
N PHE A 58 -4.57 -11.46 1.09
CA PHE A 58 -5.92 -11.20 1.62
C PHE A 58 -7.04 -11.34 0.60
N PHE A 59 -6.79 -11.15 -0.69
CA PHE A 59 -7.85 -10.98 -1.68
C PHE A 59 -8.78 -12.19 -1.81
N ASN A 60 -8.23 -13.41 -1.67
CA ASN A 60 -9.00 -14.65 -1.74
C ASN A 60 -9.61 -15.09 -0.38
N LYS A 61 -9.55 -14.26 0.66
CA LYS A 61 -10.14 -14.59 1.97
C LYS A 61 -11.62 -14.21 1.96
N PRO A 62 -12.56 -15.12 2.29
CA PRO A 62 -14.00 -14.85 2.19
C PRO A 62 -14.48 -13.71 3.10
N TRP A 63 -13.79 -13.49 4.22
CA TRP A 63 -14.07 -12.41 5.16
C TRP A 63 -13.50 -11.06 4.73
N PHE A 64 -12.59 -11.00 3.75
CA PHE A 64 -11.94 -9.76 3.34
C PHE A 64 -12.86 -8.98 2.39
N LYS A 65 -13.21 -7.75 2.76
CA LYS A 65 -14.11 -6.86 2.01
C LYS A 65 -13.42 -5.65 1.40
N GLY A 66 -12.09 -5.67 1.33
CA GLY A 66 -11.30 -4.65 0.68
C GLY A 66 -10.60 -3.68 1.62
N VAL A 67 -10.27 -2.52 1.06
CA VAL A 67 -9.34 -1.54 1.63
C VAL A 67 -9.83 -0.14 1.33
N PHE A 68 -9.79 0.73 2.34
CA PHE A 68 -9.71 2.16 2.15
C PHE A 68 -8.23 2.56 2.09
N TRP A 69 -7.81 3.08 0.93
CA TRP A 69 -6.39 3.30 0.63
C TRP A 69 -5.85 4.59 1.22
N TYR A 70 -4.66 4.51 1.80
CA TYR A 70 -3.85 5.65 2.20
C TYR A 70 -2.68 5.83 1.19
N PHE A 71 -2.65 6.85 0.35
CA PHE A 71 -3.73 7.84 0.18
C PHE A 71 -3.81 8.47 -1.21
N TRP A 72 -4.96 9.10 -1.44
CA TRP A 72 -5.21 9.95 -2.59
C TRP A 72 -5.15 11.42 -2.15
N PRO A 73 -4.16 12.22 -2.59
CA PRO A 73 -4.04 13.62 -2.18
C PRO A 73 -5.10 14.51 -2.85
N THR A 74 -5.38 15.68 -2.27
CA THR A 74 -6.30 16.68 -2.84
C THR A 74 -5.77 17.35 -4.11
N SER A 75 -4.44 17.31 -4.30
CA SER A 75 -3.74 17.73 -5.52
C SER A 75 -2.84 16.58 -5.97
N ILE A 76 -2.91 16.22 -7.25
CA ILE A 76 -2.08 15.15 -7.81
C ILE A 76 -0.60 15.56 -7.75
N ILE A 77 0.23 14.66 -7.24
CA ILE A 77 1.68 14.82 -7.17
C ILE A 77 2.28 14.01 -8.33
N VAL A 78 2.89 14.71 -9.29
CA VAL A 78 3.61 14.10 -10.41
C VAL A 78 5.10 14.31 -10.16
N ASP A 79 5.69 13.42 -9.35
CA ASP A 79 7.12 13.43 -9.02
C ASP A 79 7.65 12.00 -8.90
N PRO A 80 8.61 11.57 -9.76
CA PRO A 80 9.20 10.24 -9.65
C PRO A 80 9.93 10.01 -8.32
N ASN A 81 10.32 11.08 -7.61
CA ASN A 81 10.97 11.02 -6.30
C ASN A 81 10.01 11.26 -5.13
N ASP A 82 8.70 11.28 -5.35
CA ASP A 82 7.75 11.34 -4.24
C ASP A 82 7.97 10.13 -3.34
N THR A 83 8.21 10.39 -2.05
CA THR A 83 8.47 9.38 -1.00
C THR A 83 7.25 9.15 -0.10
N SER A 84 6.12 9.76 -0.43
CA SER A 84 4.88 9.66 0.34
C SER A 84 4.10 8.38 0.02
N TRP A 85 2.95 8.24 0.66
CA TRP A 85 1.96 7.19 0.41
C TRP A 85 1.06 7.49 -0.79
N SER A 86 1.29 8.58 -1.53
CA SER A 86 0.40 8.95 -2.63
C SER A 86 0.35 7.82 -3.66
N ILE A 87 -0.85 7.56 -4.18
CA ILE A 87 -1.16 6.55 -5.20
C ILE A 87 -1.08 7.09 -6.64
N PRO A 88 -1.64 8.27 -6.97
CA PRO A 88 -1.81 8.64 -8.38
C PRO A 88 -0.47 8.84 -9.07
N ASP A 89 -0.40 8.45 -10.35
CA ASP A 89 0.78 8.59 -11.22
C ASP A 89 2.00 7.77 -10.76
N LYS A 90 1.76 6.70 -9.99
CA LYS A 90 2.79 5.73 -9.56
C LYS A 90 2.43 4.31 -9.97
N LEU A 91 3.45 3.44 -9.96
CA LEU A 91 3.29 2.01 -10.26
C LEU A 91 2.20 1.33 -9.42
N VAL A 92 2.00 1.77 -8.18
CA VAL A 92 0.99 1.21 -7.27
C VAL A 92 -0.45 1.41 -7.77
N GLU A 93 -0.73 2.49 -8.51
CA GLU A 93 -2.07 2.74 -9.07
C GLU A 93 -2.48 1.61 -10.02
N LYS A 94 -1.55 1.18 -10.87
CA LYS A 94 -1.77 0.04 -11.78
C LYS A 94 -1.98 -1.26 -11.01
N VAL A 95 -1.22 -1.51 -9.95
CA VAL A 95 -1.37 -2.70 -9.11
C VAL A 95 -2.77 -2.77 -8.50
N ILE A 96 -3.26 -1.65 -7.95
CA ILE A 96 -4.61 -1.57 -7.40
C ILE A 96 -5.65 -1.83 -8.50
N TRP A 97 -5.53 -1.16 -9.64
CA TRP A 97 -6.45 -1.33 -10.77
C TRP A 97 -6.51 -2.78 -11.27
N ASP A 98 -5.36 -3.39 -11.51
CA ASP A 98 -5.27 -4.74 -12.06
C ASP A 98 -5.88 -5.79 -11.12
N ASN A 99 -5.72 -5.63 -9.79
CA ASN A 99 -6.28 -6.58 -8.84
C ASN A 99 -7.79 -6.43 -8.65
N PHE A 100 -8.32 -5.20 -8.60
CA PHE A 100 -9.78 -5.00 -8.52
C PHE A 100 -10.50 -5.29 -9.85
N SER A 101 -9.85 -5.08 -11.00
CA SER A 101 -10.44 -5.39 -12.31
C SER A 101 -10.62 -6.90 -12.55
N LYS A 102 -9.86 -7.75 -11.86
CA LYS A 102 -10.02 -9.22 -11.93
C LYS A 102 -11.40 -9.67 -11.45
N GLU A 103 -12.04 -8.96 -10.52
CA GLU A 103 -13.38 -9.29 -10.04
C GLU A 103 -14.48 -8.93 -11.04
N ILE A 104 -14.30 -7.91 -11.86
CA ILE A 104 -15.31 -7.46 -12.84
C ILE A 104 -15.45 -8.46 -14.00
N SER A 105 -14.45 -9.32 -14.20
CA SER A 105 -14.37 -10.26 -15.33
C SER A 105 -14.79 -11.70 -14.97
N GLN A 106 -15.23 -11.97 -13.74
CA GLN A 106 -15.74 -13.26 -13.27
C GLN A 106 -17.24 -13.19 -12.99
#